data_AF-A0A9P4WJH4-F1
#
_entry.id   AF-A0A9P4WJH4-F1
#
_cell.length_a   1.000
_cell.length_b   1.000
_cell.length_c   1.000
_cell.angle_alpha   90.00
_cell.angle_beta   90.00
_cell.angle_gamma   90.00
#
_symmetry.space_group_name_H-M   'P 1'
#
loop_
_entity.id
_entity.type
_entity.pdbx_description
1 polymer ?
#
loop_
_entity_poly.entity_id
_entity_poly.type
_entity_poly.pdbx_seq_one_letter_code
_entity_poly.pdbx_strand_id
1 'polypeptide(L)'
;MFDMPRKKEALRQPPSNVRELHASSPEEVIESVPDSLGCWDLLPGDAGAERQHLLQYYIEKFVPSVSVATTPSSFYTALYMPWAFQTDGMLDAILALSSAQLARRTEDKDREVHLRAVSLRHQRKCSGFIKERLSPSGQPLRDTYQVVAIILLLVGLEALKGNKSTTWIQQLKCVRNILDTLSPEQSIVDCIEVDSLHRHFTYHYAMASVMSQVSVSATKPAPTLERDLLPMVNLAMPLTIDPLMGIAYQLCDLISKIQYVVNPDPAFPQLTEATFNAIENGIQTWTYESPFSSGVDLPIALDLIALAESYRLSALIQLYRNSHAHASLVPGCAARAMEFIMRIPPGSPAESSLLYPIFMAGAELDSEIAIDRLTKRLKDISDRNRYENIDSVQKVLKEVWRPKLEGGTRRCWEDVLREWDWSFTLG
;
A
#
# COMPACT_ATOMS: atom_id res chain seq x y z
N MET A 1 14.04 36.04 74.71
CA MET A 1 14.57 35.14 75.75
C MET A 1 14.15 33.72 75.37
N PHE A 2 15.12 32.92 74.90
CA PHE A 2 15.10 31.47 74.56
C PHE A 2 14.04 30.99 73.53
N ASP A 3 14.30 30.06 72.60
CA ASP A 3 15.11 28.83 72.70
C ASP A 3 15.59 28.27 71.32
N MET A 4 16.58 27.37 71.40
CA MET A 4 17.51 26.69 70.44
C MET A 4 16.89 25.57 69.51
N PRO A 5 17.63 24.73 68.71
CA PRO A 5 18.84 24.91 67.83
C PRO A 5 19.05 23.96 66.58
N ARG A 6 20.25 24.07 65.91
CA ARG A 6 21.15 23.06 65.23
C ARG A 6 20.81 22.55 63.78
N LYS A 7 21.73 22.21 62.84
CA LYS A 7 23.22 22.15 62.65
C LYS A 7 23.53 21.88 61.13
N LYS A 8 24.73 22.19 60.61
CA LYS A 8 25.33 21.64 59.35
C LYS A 8 26.87 21.50 59.49
N GLU A 9 27.46 20.50 58.83
CA GLU A 9 28.90 20.15 58.85
C GLU A 9 29.41 19.75 57.44
N ALA A 10 30.74 19.85 57.21
CA ALA A 10 31.40 20.01 55.91
C ALA A 10 32.22 18.78 55.39
N LEU A 11 32.57 18.81 54.10
CA LEU A 11 33.27 17.78 53.27
C LEU A 11 34.79 17.62 53.51
N ARG A 12 35.34 16.43 53.19
CA ARG A 12 36.77 16.17 52.88
C ARG A 12 37.06 14.84 52.10
N GLN A 13 38.10 14.90 51.24
CA GLN A 13 39.10 13.85 50.83
C GLN A 13 38.76 12.79 49.73
N PRO A 14 39.75 12.01 49.14
CA PRO A 14 41.05 12.32 48.48
C PRO A 14 41.37 11.36 47.24
N PRO A 15 42.63 11.22 46.70
CA PRO A 15 42.93 10.53 45.42
C PRO A 15 43.82 9.23 45.43
N SER A 16 43.86 8.57 44.24
CA SER A 16 44.93 7.80 43.52
C SER A 16 45.44 6.38 43.89
N ASN A 17 45.35 5.49 42.87
CA ASN A 17 46.31 4.51 42.29
C ASN A 17 46.54 3.05 42.79
N VAL A 18 46.09 2.11 41.92
CA VAL A 18 46.74 0.94 41.24
C VAL A 18 47.34 -0.26 42.03
N ARG A 19 46.76 -1.46 41.81
CA ARG A 19 47.43 -2.67 41.22
C ARG A 19 46.45 -3.81 40.88
N GLU A 20 46.86 -4.60 39.87
CA GLU A 20 46.13 -5.58 39.05
C GLU A 20 45.64 -6.85 39.76
N LEU A 21 44.60 -7.50 39.19
CA LEU A 21 44.43 -8.96 39.11
C LEU A 21 43.46 -9.31 37.95
N HIS A 22 43.84 -10.34 37.19
CA HIS A 22 43.16 -10.89 36.01
C HIS A 22 41.67 -11.18 36.22
N ALA A 23 40.84 -10.79 35.25
CA ALA A 23 39.47 -11.29 35.10
C ALA A 23 39.25 -11.76 33.65
N SER A 24 38.95 -13.04 33.51
CA SER A 24 38.46 -13.70 32.31
C SER A 24 37.20 -13.00 31.78
N SER A 25 37.21 -12.64 30.51
CA SER A 25 36.09 -12.07 29.77
C SER A 25 34.90 -13.03 29.76
N PRO A 26 33.68 -12.61 30.15
CA PRO A 26 32.48 -13.30 29.73
C PRO A 26 32.18 -12.87 28.28
N GLU A 27 32.28 -13.81 27.35
CA GLU A 27 31.58 -13.72 26.08
C GLU A 27 30.07 -13.66 26.38
N GLU A 28 29.50 -12.45 26.36
CA GLU A 28 28.06 -12.29 26.26
C GLU A 28 27.65 -12.73 24.85
N VAL A 29 27.23 -13.99 24.78
CA VAL A 29 26.39 -14.50 23.71
C VAL A 29 25.14 -13.62 23.69
N ILE A 30 25.07 -12.69 22.75
CA ILE A 30 23.83 -12.02 22.39
C ILE A 30 22.96 -13.10 21.73
N GLU A 31 22.20 -13.83 22.55
CA GLU A 31 21.07 -14.61 22.08
C GLU A 31 20.11 -13.64 21.39
N SER A 32 20.01 -13.77 20.07
CA SER A 32 19.03 -13.09 19.25
C SER A 32 17.63 -13.48 19.73
N VAL A 33 16.93 -12.54 20.37
CA VAL A 33 15.53 -12.70 20.76
C VAL A 33 14.71 -12.89 19.47
N PRO A 34 13.94 -14.00 19.32
CA PRO A 34 13.03 -14.17 18.20
C PRO A 34 11.97 -13.06 18.20
N ASP A 35 11.67 -12.54 17.02
CA ASP A 35 10.70 -11.47 16.78
C ASP A 35 9.36 -11.78 17.46
N SER A 36 8.92 -10.89 18.36
CA SER A 36 7.87 -11.16 19.34
C SER A 36 6.46 -11.28 18.72
N LEU A 37 6.06 -12.51 18.40
CA LEU A 37 4.67 -12.92 18.13
C LEU A 37 3.90 -13.36 19.40
N GLY A 38 4.58 -13.45 20.56
CA GLY A 38 4.10 -14.17 21.74
C GLY A 38 2.78 -13.69 22.37
N CYS A 39 2.39 -12.41 22.27
CA CYS A 39 1.10 -11.94 22.78
C CYS A 39 -0.04 -12.08 21.77
N TRP A 40 0.26 -11.98 20.47
CA TRP A 40 -0.73 -12.14 19.42
C TRP A 40 -1.14 -13.59 19.26
N ASP A 41 -0.23 -14.53 19.57
CA ASP A 41 -0.44 -15.97 19.55
C ASP A 41 -1.37 -16.51 20.65
N LEU A 42 -1.84 -15.67 21.56
CA LEU A 42 -2.86 -16.03 22.56
C LEU A 42 -4.23 -15.46 22.15
N LEU A 43 -5.08 -16.27 21.51
CA LEU A 43 -6.47 -15.88 21.25
C LEU A 43 -7.32 -16.08 22.52
N PRO A 44 -8.11 -15.07 22.91
CA PRO A 44 -9.09 -15.25 23.98
C PRO A 44 -10.19 -16.23 23.57
N GLY A 45 -10.64 -17.08 24.50
CA GLY A 45 -11.73 -18.04 24.26
C GLY A 45 -13.14 -17.44 24.24
N ASP A 46 -13.30 -16.19 24.72
CA ASP A 46 -14.57 -15.45 24.68
C ASP A 46 -14.67 -14.59 23.40
N ALA A 47 -15.86 -14.55 22.78
CA ALA A 47 -16.08 -13.83 21.53
C ALA A 47 -15.92 -12.31 21.66
N GLY A 48 -16.22 -11.74 22.83
CA GLY A 48 -15.99 -10.32 23.13
C GLY A 48 -14.50 -10.01 23.25
N ALA A 49 -13.77 -10.85 23.96
CA ALA A 49 -12.32 -10.73 24.10
C ALA A 49 -11.58 -10.98 22.77
N GLU A 50 -11.99 -11.95 21.95
CA GLU A 50 -11.45 -12.17 20.60
C GLU A 50 -11.64 -10.92 19.71
N ARG A 51 -12.82 -10.30 19.77
CA ARG A 51 -13.09 -9.05 19.05
C ARG A 51 -12.14 -7.94 19.49
N GLN A 52 -11.95 -7.75 20.79
CA GLN A 52 -11.03 -6.75 21.32
C GLN A 52 -9.59 -7.02 20.89
N HIS A 53 -9.16 -8.29 20.92
CA HIS A 53 -7.85 -8.72 20.45
C HIS A 53 -7.62 -8.37 18.97
N LEU A 54 -8.59 -8.66 18.11
CA LEU A 54 -8.50 -8.34 16.68
C LEU A 54 -8.50 -6.83 16.41
N LEU A 55 -9.26 -6.04 17.19
CA LEU A 55 -9.22 -4.57 17.09
C LEU A 55 -7.88 -4.00 17.54
N GLN A 56 -7.29 -4.53 18.60
CA GLN A 56 -5.95 -4.11 19.02
C GLN A 56 -4.91 -4.48 17.96
N TYR A 57 -5.02 -5.70 17.39
CA TYR A 57 -4.16 -6.15 16.31
C TYR A 57 -4.25 -5.24 15.08
N TYR A 58 -5.46 -4.77 14.75
CA TYR A 58 -5.67 -3.83 13.65
C TYR A 58 -4.78 -2.59 13.80
N ILE A 59 -4.81 -1.96 14.98
CA ILE A 59 -4.08 -0.72 15.25
C ILE A 59 -2.58 -0.98 15.34
N GLU A 60 -2.17 -2.01 16.08
CA GLU A 60 -0.76 -2.23 16.42
C GLU A 60 0.05 -2.93 15.33
N LYS A 61 -0.59 -3.73 14.47
CA LYS A 61 0.10 -4.59 13.51
C LYS A 61 -0.40 -4.42 12.09
N PHE A 62 -1.72 -4.41 11.87
CA PHE A 62 -2.26 -4.30 10.51
C PHE A 62 -1.98 -2.92 9.91
N VAL A 63 -2.39 -1.83 10.57
CA VAL A 63 -2.23 -0.46 10.04
C VAL A 63 -0.76 -0.13 9.74
N PRO A 64 0.23 -0.41 10.64
CA PRO A 64 1.63 -0.20 10.33
C PRO A 64 2.16 -1.05 9.16
N SER A 65 1.55 -2.21 8.89
CA SER A 65 1.99 -3.07 7.78
C SER A 65 1.48 -2.63 6.41
N VAL A 66 0.41 -1.83 6.36
CA VAL A 66 -0.13 -1.27 5.10
C VAL A 66 0.26 0.19 4.90
N SER A 67 0.68 0.89 5.95
CA SER A 67 0.96 2.33 5.88
C SER A 67 2.44 2.62 5.66
N VAL A 68 2.74 3.55 4.75
CA VAL A 68 4.13 3.98 4.44
C VAL A 68 4.75 4.87 5.51
N ALA A 69 3.92 5.40 6.42
CA ALA A 69 4.34 6.14 7.59
C ALA A 69 3.24 6.09 8.66
N THR A 70 3.62 6.18 9.93
CA THR A 70 2.67 6.40 11.02
C THR A 70 2.39 7.89 11.14
N THR A 71 1.18 8.31 10.79
CA THR A 71 0.75 9.71 10.89
C THR A 71 -0.57 9.83 11.63
N PRO A 72 -0.77 10.93 12.39
CA PRO A 72 -2.06 11.20 13.04
C PRO A 72 -3.22 11.36 12.04
N SER A 73 -2.92 11.73 10.79
CA SER A 73 -3.88 11.92 9.71
C SER A 73 -4.24 10.66 8.92
N SER A 74 -3.71 9.49 9.32
CA SER A 74 -4.03 8.23 8.65
C SER A 74 -5.53 7.93 8.73
N PHE A 75 -6.18 7.78 7.57
CA PHE A 75 -7.62 7.47 7.53
C PHE A 75 -7.95 6.10 8.15
N TYR A 76 -6.98 5.18 8.27
CA TYR A 76 -7.19 3.90 8.93
C TYR A 76 -7.51 4.07 10.43
N THR A 77 -6.85 5.01 11.09
CA THR A 77 -6.98 5.25 12.54
C THR A 77 -7.83 6.47 12.87
N ALA A 78 -7.73 7.54 12.07
CA ALA A 78 -8.44 8.79 12.32
C ALA A 78 -9.89 8.77 11.81
N LEU A 79 -10.22 7.91 10.86
CA LEU A 79 -11.55 7.84 10.24
C LEU A 79 -12.22 6.48 10.40
N TYR A 80 -11.60 5.42 9.90
CA TYR A 80 -12.21 4.08 9.87
C TYR A 80 -12.37 3.46 11.25
N MET A 81 -11.39 3.65 12.14
CA MET A 81 -11.46 3.14 13.50
C MET A 81 -12.59 3.78 14.32
N PRO A 82 -12.79 5.12 14.34
CA PRO A 82 -13.99 5.73 14.92
C PRO A 82 -15.29 5.20 14.33
N TRP A 83 -15.38 5.03 13.00
CA TRP A 83 -16.58 4.47 12.37
C TRP A 83 -16.87 3.03 12.77
N ALA A 84 -15.85 2.23 13.10
CA ALA A 84 -16.07 0.86 13.58
C ALA A 84 -16.81 0.81 14.93
N PHE A 85 -16.80 1.87 15.73
CA PHE A 85 -17.62 1.96 16.95
C PHE A 85 -19.06 2.42 16.69
N GLN A 86 -19.34 2.93 15.50
CA GLN A 86 -20.64 3.53 15.14
C GLN A 86 -21.39 2.71 14.10
N THR A 87 -20.68 1.91 13.30
CA THR A 87 -21.21 1.18 12.15
C THR A 87 -20.71 -0.26 12.15
N ASP A 88 -21.62 -1.21 12.31
CA ASP A 88 -21.30 -2.65 12.34
C ASP A 88 -20.56 -3.12 11.08
N GLY A 89 -20.92 -2.61 9.90
CA GLY A 89 -20.24 -2.95 8.65
C GLY A 89 -18.76 -2.56 8.63
N MET A 90 -18.41 -1.43 9.24
CA MET A 90 -17.01 -0.98 9.38
C MET A 90 -16.25 -1.84 10.38
N LEU A 91 -16.88 -2.20 11.51
CA LEU A 91 -16.31 -3.14 12.47
C LEU A 91 -16.05 -4.49 11.81
N ASP A 92 -17.03 -5.04 11.10
CA ASP A 92 -16.89 -6.31 10.39
C ASP A 92 -15.75 -6.23 9.35
N ALA A 93 -15.58 -5.12 8.63
CA ALA A 93 -14.48 -4.96 7.67
C ALA A 93 -13.10 -4.99 8.35
N ILE A 94 -12.94 -4.27 9.46
CA ILE A 94 -11.70 -4.28 10.26
C ILE A 94 -11.41 -5.68 10.81
N LEU A 95 -12.42 -6.36 11.35
CA LEU A 95 -12.25 -7.71 11.88
C LEU A 95 -11.92 -8.71 10.77
N ALA A 96 -12.50 -8.56 9.57
CA ALA A 96 -12.20 -9.39 8.42
C ALA A 96 -10.73 -9.29 7.98
N LEU A 97 -10.20 -8.07 7.91
CA LEU A 97 -8.79 -7.80 7.57
C LEU A 97 -7.84 -8.31 8.64
N SER A 98 -8.12 -7.97 9.90
CA SER A 98 -7.26 -8.32 11.04
C SER A 98 -7.14 -9.82 11.22
N SER A 99 -8.27 -10.54 11.18
CA SER A 99 -8.28 -12.00 11.27
C SER A 99 -7.64 -12.66 10.06
N ALA A 100 -7.83 -12.13 8.84
CA ALA A 100 -7.17 -12.67 7.65
C ALA A 100 -5.65 -12.56 7.73
N GLN A 101 -5.13 -11.38 8.09
CA GLN A 101 -3.68 -11.17 8.19
C GLN A 101 -3.08 -11.97 9.35
N LEU A 102 -3.73 -11.98 10.50
CA LEU A 102 -3.27 -12.75 11.67
C LEU A 102 -3.27 -14.26 11.39
N ALA A 103 -4.25 -14.78 10.63
CA ALA A 103 -4.26 -16.17 10.19
C ALA A 103 -3.01 -16.54 9.37
N ARG A 104 -2.44 -15.58 8.63
CA ARG A 104 -1.22 -15.81 7.84
C ARG A 104 0.05 -15.72 8.69
N ARG A 105 -0.02 -15.10 9.86
CA ARG A 105 1.12 -14.88 10.75
C ARG A 105 1.29 -15.97 11.82
N THR A 106 0.19 -16.60 12.23
CA THR A 106 0.23 -17.66 13.23
C THR A 106 0.86 -18.95 12.70
N GLU A 107 1.56 -19.68 13.57
CA GLU A 107 2.15 -20.99 13.26
C GLU A 107 1.18 -22.15 13.57
N ASP A 108 0.19 -21.92 14.43
CA ASP A 108 -0.83 -22.89 14.81
C ASP A 108 -1.85 -23.09 13.68
N LYS A 109 -1.97 -24.33 13.21
CA LYS A 109 -2.84 -24.71 12.09
C LYS A 109 -4.32 -24.68 12.42
N ASP A 110 -4.72 -25.07 13.62
CA ASP A 110 -6.12 -25.03 14.03
C ASP A 110 -6.57 -23.58 14.16
N ARG A 111 -5.67 -22.74 14.67
CA ARG A 111 -5.88 -21.30 14.76
C ARG A 111 -5.91 -20.61 13.40
N GLU A 112 -5.01 -20.94 12.49
CA GLU A 112 -5.03 -20.48 11.09
C GLU A 112 -6.40 -20.74 10.45
N VAL A 113 -6.92 -21.96 10.61
CA VAL A 113 -8.25 -22.36 10.10
C VAL A 113 -9.37 -21.56 10.75
N HIS A 114 -9.35 -21.40 12.08
CA HIS A 114 -10.35 -20.62 12.82
C HIS A 114 -10.37 -19.16 12.37
N LEU A 115 -9.21 -18.49 12.34
CA LEU A 115 -9.12 -17.08 11.95
C LEU A 115 -9.54 -16.84 10.49
N ARG A 116 -9.25 -17.79 9.58
CA ARG A 116 -9.79 -17.75 8.21
C ARG A 116 -11.31 -17.83 8.19
N ALA A 117 -11.91 -18.68 9.03
CA ALA A 117 -13.36 -18.79 9.15
C ALA A 117 -13.97 -17.50 9.73
N VAL A 118 -13.33 -16.90 10.75
CA VAL A 118 -13.70 -15.59 11.31
C VAL A 118 -13.68 -14.52 10.22
N SER A 119 -12.59 -14.42 9.45
CA SER A 119 -12.47 -13.46 8.36
C SER A 119 -13.59 -13.61 7.33
N LEU A 120 -13.85 -14.85 6.89
CA LEU A 120 -14.89 -15.15 5.91
C LEU A 120 -16.29 -14.80 6.44
N ARG A 121 -16.57 -15.06 7.72
CA ARG A 121 -17.84 -14.70 8.36
C ARG A 121 -18.07 -13.19 8.35
N HIS A 122 -17.05 -12.42 8.71
CA HIS A 122 -17.14 -10.95 8.69
C HIS A 122 -17.22 -10.40 7.25
N GLN A 123 -16.48 -10.96 6.30
CA GLN A 123 -16.59 -10.59 4.88
C GLN A 123 -18.03 -10.75 4.36
N ARG A 124 -18.71 -11.85 4.71
CA ARG A 124 -20.13 -12.08 4.34
C ARG A 124 -21.06 -11.02 4.93
N LYS A 125 -20.81 -10.59 6.17
CA LYS A 125 -21.58 -9.51 6.81
C LYS A 125 -21.35 -8.18 6.10
N CYS A 126 -20.11 -7.85 5.71
CA CYS A 126 -19.81 -6.68 4.90
C CYS A 126 -20.58 -6.71 3.57
N SER A 127 -20.60 -7.86 2.87
CA SER A 127 -21.39 -8.00 1.64
C SER A 127 -22.89 -7.79 1.87
N GLY A 128 -23.44 -8.30 2.98
CA GLY A 128 -24.83 -8.04 3.37
C GLY A 128 -25.08 -6.56 3.64
N PHE A 129 -24.21 -5.92 4.43
CA PHE A 129 -24.26 -4.51 4.75
C PHE A 129 -24.29 -3.62 3.50
N ILE A 130 -23.40 -3.89 2.53
CA ILE A 130 -23.34 -3.18 1.24
C ILE A 130 -24.63 -3.40 0.45
N LYS A 131 -25.09 -4.65 0.33
CA LYS A 131 -26.29 -5.00 -0.45
C LYS A 131 -27.55 -4.31 0.06
N GLU A 132 -27.68 -4.15 1.37
CA GLU A 132 -28.83 -3.47 2.00
C GLU A 132 -28.83 -1.94 1.82
N ARG A 133 -27.69 -1.37 1.37
CA ARG A 133 -27.47 0.08 1.28
C ARG A 133 -27.28 0.57 -0.14
N LEU A 134 -27.24 -0.34 -1.09
CA LEU A 134 -27.25 -0.03 -2.51
C LEU A 134 -28.62 -0.37 -3.10
N SER A 135 -29.11 0.49 -3.98
CA SER A 135 -30.27 0.17 -4.81
C SER A 135 -29.94 -0.97 -5.79
N PRO A 136 -30.94 -1.60 -6.43
CA PRO A 136 -30.70 -2.53 -7.54
C PRO A 136 -29.93 -1.90 -8.72
N SER A 137 -29.99 -0.58 -8.87
CA SER A 137 -29.21 0.18 -9.86
C SER A 137 -27.81 0.57 -9.37
N GLY A 138 -27.40 0.13 -8.18
CA GLY A 138 -26.08 0.39 -7.61
C GLY A 138 -25.90 1.79 -7.00
N GLN A 139 -27.00 2.52 -6.78
CA GLN A 139 -26.97 3.86 -6.19
C GLN A 139 -26.97 3.78 -4.66
N PRO A 140 -26.23 4.64 -3.96
CA PRO A 140 -26.22 4.66 -2.51
C PRO A 140 -27.59 5.11 -1.96
N LEU A 141 -28.12 4.36 -0.99
CA LEU A 141 -29.37 4.68 -0.30
C LEU A 141 -29.12 5.37 1.05
N ARG A 142 -28.07 4.95 1.76
CA ARG A 142 -27.62 5.48 3.06
C ARG A 142 -26.20 5.01 3.36
N ASP A 143 -25.56 5.63 4.35
CA ASP A 143 -24.19 5.30 4.82
C ASP A 143 -23.17 5.26 3.66
N THR A 144 -23.32 6.19 2.70
CA THR A 144 -22.58 6.23 1.42
C THR A 144 -21.08 6.11 1.65
N TYR A 145 -20.53 6.89 2.58
CA TYR A 145 -19.10 6.93 2.87
C TYR A 145 -18.59 5.62 3.49
N GLN A 146 -19.37 5.03 4.42
CA GLN A 146 -19.04 3.75 5.03
C GLN A 146 -19.12 2.61 4.01
N VAL A 147 -20.10 2.62 3.10
CA VAL A 147 -20.18 1.65 2.00
C VAL A 147 -18.91 1.73 1.14
N VAL A 148 -18.49 2.93 0.74
CA VAL A 148 -17.24 3.13 -0.02
C VAL A 148 -16.02 2.61 0.76
N ALA A 149 -15.87 3.00 2.02
CA ALA A 149 -14.75 2.56 2.85
C ALA A 149 -14.70 1.04 3.02
N ILE A 150 -15.84 0.39 3.27
CA ILE A 150 -15.93 -1.07 3.38
C ILE A 150 -15.49 -1.72 2.07
N ILE A 151 -15.95 -1.23 0.92
CA ILE A 151 -15.54 -1.80 -0.38
C ILE A 151 -14.02 -1.65 -0.57
N LEU A 152 -13.43 -0.50 -0.25
CA LEU A 152 -11.99 -0.27 -0.36
C LEU A 152 -11.18 -1.19 0.59
N LEU A 153 -11.63 -1.37 1.84
CA LEU A 153 -11.02 -2.33 2.77
C LEU A 153 -11.13 -3.78 2.27
N LEU A 154 -12.24 -4.14 1.62
CA LEU A 154 -12.39 -5.45 0.99
C LEU A 154 -11.48 -5.63 -0.25
N VAL A 155 -11.21 -4.57 -1.02
CA VAL A 155 -10.19 -4.60 -2.09
C VAL A 155 -8.81 -4.89 -1.49
N GLY A 156 -8.45 -4.25 -0.37
CA GLY A 156 -7.22 -4.59 0.37
C GLY A 156 -7.18 -6.04 0.89
N LEU A 157 -8.34 -6.61 1.24
CA LEU A 157 -8.44 -8.03 1.63
C LEU A 157 -8.16 -8.98 0.45
N GLU A 158 -8.52 -8.60 -0.78
CA GLU A 158 -8.17 -9.37 -1.97
C GLU A 158 -6.64 -9.42 -2.19
N ALA A 159 -5.91 -8.35 -1.85
CA ALA A 159 -4.45 -8.31 -1.85
C ALA A 159 -3.84 -9.35 -0.90
N LEU A 160 -4.35 -9.40 0.33
CA LEU A 160 -3.93 -10.36 1.35
C LEU A 160 -4.15 -11.81 0.91
N LYS A 161 -5.28 -12.08 0.25
CA LYS A 161 -5.68 -13.41 -0.23
C LYS A 161 -5.07 -13.79 -1.58
N GLY A 162 -4.39 -12.86 -2.24
CA GLY A 162 -3.76 -13.10 -3.55
C GLY A 162 -4.76 -13.54 -4.59
N ASN A 163 -5.98 -12.99 -4.54
CA ASN A 163 -7.00 -13.27 -5.54
C ASN A 163 -6.53 -12.76 -6.91
N LYS A 164 -6.82 -13.55 -7.93
CA LYS A 164 -6.35 -13.37 -9.32
C LYS A 164 -7.49 -13.07 -10.27
N SER A 165 -8.70 -12.85 -9.75
CA SER A 165 -9.89 -12.50 -10.52
C SER A 165 -10.00 -10.98 -10.72
N THR A 166 -10.86 -10.57 -11.66
CA THR A 166 -11.18 -9.16 -11.92
C THR A 166 -12.19 -8.56 -10.93
N THR A 167 -12.57 -9.29 -9.87
CA THR A 167 -13.61 -8.88 -8.91
C THR A 167 -13.25 -7.56 -8.21
N TRP A 168 -11.99 -7.37 -7.84
CA TRP A 168 -11.52 -6.14 -7.19
C TRP A 168 -11.62 -4.91 -8.12
N ILE A 169 -11.39 -5.08 -9.42
CA ILE A 169 -11.59 -4.01 -10.41
C ILE A 169 -13.07 -3.64 -10.51
N GLN A 170 -13.98 -4.62 -10.48
CA GLN A 170 -15.43 -4.36 -10.47
C GLN A 170 -15.87 -3.63 -9.20
N GLN A 171 -15.31 -3.98 -8.05
CA GLN A 171 -15.53 -3.27 -6.79
C GLN A 171 -15.08 -1.80 -6.87
N LEU A 172 -13.91 -1.53 -7.46
CA LEU A 172 -13.43 -0.17 -7.67
C LEU A 172 -14.32 0.64 -8.64
N LYS A 173 -14.86 0.00 -9.69
CA LYS A 173 -15.86 0.64 -10.57
C LYS A 173 -17.12 1.03 -9.80
N CYS A 174 -17.57 0.18 -8.88
CA CYS A 174 -18.70 0.50 -8.00
C CYS A 174 -18.39 1.70 -7.09
N VAL A 175 -17.21 1.74 -6.47
CA VAL A 175 -16.76 2.87 -5.66
C VAL A 175 -16.74 4.16 -6.47
N ARG A 176 -16.13 4.14 -7.66
CA ARG A 176 -16.10 5.29 -8.58
C ARG A 176 -17.50 5.83 -8.85
N ASN A 177 -18.42 4.95 -9.26
CA ASN A 177 -19.79 5.36 -9.57
C ASN A 177 -20.49 6.01 -8.37
N ILE A 178 -20.20 5.56 -7.14
CA ILE A 178 -20.75 6.17 -5.92
C ILE A 178 -20.12 7.54 -5.68
N LEU A 179 -18.79 7.66 -5.77
CA LEU A 179 -18.09 8.94 -5.57
C LEU A 179 -18.51 10.00 -6.61
N ASP A 180 -18.73 9.60 -7.87
CA ASP A 180 -19.18 10.50 -8.94
C ASP A 180 -20.61 11.05 -8.76
N THR A 181 -21.39 10.46 -7.83
CA THR A 181 -22.74 10.92 -7.49
C THR A 181 -22.76 11.97 -6.39
N LEU A 182 -21.64 12.19 -5.71
CA LEU A 182 -21.53 13.18 -4.63
C LEU A 182 -21.62 14.60 -5.20
N SER A 183 -22.42 15.45 -4.56
CA SER A 183 -22.55 16.84 -4.97
C SER A 183 -21.32 17.66 -4.53
N PRO A 184 -21.01 18.78 -5.20
CA PRO A 184 -19.95 19.69 -4.76
C PRO A 184 -20.19 20.21 -3.35
N GLU A 185 -21.44 20.48 -2.96
CA GLU A 185 -21.80 20.94 -1.62
C GLU A 185 -21.49 19.87 -0.56
N GLN A 186 -21.83 18.60 -0.84
CA GLN A 186 -21.50 17.48 0.05
C GLN A 186 -19.98 17.33 0.21
N SER A 187 -19.23 17.48 -0.87
CA SER A 187 -17.78 17.39 -0.87
C SER A 187 -17.11 18.50 -0.05
N ILE A 188 -17.76 19.67 0.08
CA ILE A 188 -17.27 20.78 0.91
C ILE A 188 -17.62 20.54 2.39
N VAL A 189 -18.83 20.06 2.68
CA VAL A 189 -19.29 19.83 4.06
C VAL A 189 -18.53 18.66 4.70
N ASP A 190 -18.39 17.54 3.99
CA ASP A 190 -17.75 16.31 4.47
C ASP A 190 -16.33 16.18 3.92
N CYS A 191 -15.58 17.28 3.89
CA CYS A 191 -14.34 17.37 3.13
C CYS A 191 -13.26 16.38 3.57
N ILE A 192 -13.19 16.03 4.86
CA ILE A 192 -12.20 15.11 5.41
C ILE A 192 -12.52 13.66 5.02
N GLU A 193 -13.79 13.26 5.17
CA GLU A 193 -14.31 11.95 4.79
C GLU A 193 -14.12 11.71 3.30
N VAL A 194 -14.58 12.65 2.49
CA VAL A 194 -14.55 12.57 1.04
C VAL A 194 -13.10 12.55 0.54
N ASP A 195 -12.23 13.43 1.03
CA ASP A 195 -10.80 13.41 0.71
C ASP A 195 -10.13 12.08 1.08
N SER A 196 -10.37 11.57 2.29
CA SER A 196 -9.81 10.30 2.76
C SER A 196 -10.22 9.12 1.88
N LEU A 197 -11.48 9.08 1.47
CA LEU A 197 -12.01 8.06 0.56
C LEU A 197 -11.41 8.19 -0.83
N HIS A 198 -11.29 9.41 -1.36
CA HIS A 198 -10.66 9.65 -2.66
C HIS A 198 -9.20 9.24 -2.67
N ARG A 199 -8.43 9.52 -1.61
CA ARG A 199 -7.03 9.09 -1.52
C ARG A 199 -6.90 7.57 -1.49
N HIS A 200 -7.68 6.89 -0.66
CA HIS A 200 -7.68 5.42 -0.61
C HIS A 200 -8.12 4.80 -1.95
N PHE A 201 -9.15 5.37 -2.59
CA PHE A 201 -9.58 4.97 -3.92
C PHE A 201 -8.51 5.20 -4.99
N THR A 202 -7.87 6.37 -5.01
CA THR A 202 -6.86 6.75 -6.01
C THR A 202 -5.70 5.76 -6.05
N TYR A 203 -5.21 5.34 -4.87
CA TYR A 203 -4.16 4.35 -4.77
C TYR A 203 -4.53 3.04 -5.48
N HIS A 204 -5.65 2.42 -5.10
CA HIS A 204 -6.08 1.16 -5.72
C HIS A 204 -6.52 1.32 -7.18
N TYR A 205 -7.09 2.47 -7.54
CA TYR A 205 -7.51 2.76 -8.91
C TYR A 205 -6.32 2.89 -9.86
N ALA A 206 -5.22 3.51 -9.42
CA ALA A 206 -3.97 3.55 -10.19
C ALA A 206 -3.44 2.13 -10.46
N MET A 207 -3.55 1.21 -9.50
CA MET A 207 -3.15 -0.20 -9.69
C MET A 207 -4.11 -0.93 -10.63
N ALA A 208 -5.41 -0.61 -10.57
CA ALA A 208 -6.42 -1.14 -11.47
C ALA A 208 -6.20 -0.70 -12.92
N SER A 209 -5.73 0.54 -13.16
CA SER A 209 -5.45 1.04 -14.51
C SER A 209 -4.28 0.30 -15.19
N VAL A 210 -3.33 -0.20 -14.40
CA VAL A 210 -2.24 -1.05 -14.89
C VAL A 210 -2.80 -2.42 -15.30
N MET A 211 -3.62 -3.01 -14.44
CA MET A 211 -4.15 -4.38 -14.62
C MET A 211 -5.34 -4.47 -15.59
N SER A 212 -6.03 -3.37 -15.87
CA SER A 212 -7.12 -3.33 -16.84
C SER A 212 -6.65 -3.64 -18.27
N GLN A 213 -5.38 -3.38 -18.57
CA GLN A 213 -4.75 -3.62 -19.88
C GLN A 213 -4.61 -5.11 -20.25
N VAL A 214 -4.63 -5.99 -19.23
CA VAL A 214 -4.42 -7.44 -19.41
C VAL A 214 -5.66 -8.27 -19.12
N SER A 215 -6.74 -7.64 -18.62
CA SER A 215 -7.95 -8.33 -18.21
C SER A 215 -8.80 -8.72 -19.43
N VAL A 216 -8.83 -10.02 -19.78
CA VAL A 216 -9.56 -10.56 -20.95
C VAL A 216 -11.07 -10.28 -20.90
N SER A 217 -11.64 -10.16 -19.69
CA SER A 217 -13.05 -9.82 -19.47
C SER A 217 -13.39 -8.32 -19.63
N ALA A 218 -12.43 -7.46 -19.98
CA ALA A 218 -12.69 -6.05 -20.30
C ALA A 218 -13.29 -5.89 -21.71
N THR A 219 -14.42 -6.56 -21.97
CA THR A 219 -15.20 -6.35 -23.19
C THR A 219 -15.80 -4.95 -23.18
N LYS A 220 -15.24 -4.10 -24.06
CA LYS A 220 -15.57 -2.72 -24.41
C LYS A 220 -14.95 -1.62 -23.52
N PRO A 221 -14.24 -0.64 -24.12
CA PRO A 221 -13.89 0.59 -23.41
C PRO A 221 -15.18 1.33 -23.05
N ALA A 222 -15.32 1.72 -21.78
CA ALA A 222 -16.33 2.68 -21.40
C ALA A 222 -15.84 4.08 -21.82
N PRO A 223 -16.61 4.84 -22.62
CA PRO A 223 -16.21 6.18 -23.00
C PRO A 223 -16.73 7.16 -21.96
N THR A 224 -15.85 7.85 -21.24
CA THR A 224 -16.13 9.17 -20.64
C THR A 224 -14.82 9.90 -20.32
N LEU A 225 -14.05 10.20 -21.37
CA LEU A 225 -12.76 10.90 -21.29
C LEU A 225 -12.88 12.30 -20.63
N GLU A 226 -14.03 12.96 -20.71
CA GLU A 226 -14.21 14.35 -20.26
C GLU A 226 -14.38 14.51 -18.75
N ARG A 227 -14.91 13.50 -18.04
CA ARG A 227 -15.11 13.57 -16.58
C ARG A 227 -13.89 13.06 -15.78
N ASP A 228 -13.07 12.24 -16.43
CA ASP A 228 -11.85 11.60 -15.90
C ASP A 228 -10.62 12.54 -15.82
N LEU A 229 -10.69 13.75 -16.40
CA LEU A 229 -9.59 14.72 -16.42
C LEU A 229 -9.62 15.72 -15.26
N LEU A 230 -10.74 15.83 -14.54
CA LEU A 230 -10.81 16.70 -13.36
C LEU A 230 -9.92 16.11 -12.26
N PRO A 231 -9.04 16.90 -11.63
CA PRO A 231 -8.35 16.47 -10.42
C PRO A 231 -9.41 16.07 -9.40
N MET A 232 -9.40 14.79 -9.01
CA MET A 232 -10.27 14.27 -7.95
C MET A 232 -9.89 14.82 -6.56
N VAL A 233 -8.83 15.63 -6.50
CA VAL A 233 -8.21 16.16 -5.28
C VAL A 233 -8.74 17.56 -5.02
N ASN A 234 -9.41 17.74 -3.89
CA ASN A 234 -9.65 19.06 -3.33
C ASN A 234 -8.32 19.64 -2.82
N LEU A 235 -7.77 20.62 -3.55
CA LEU A 235 -6.55 21.37 -3.19
C LEU A 235 -6.66 22.18 -1.87
N ALA A 236 -7.80 22.08 -1.16
CA ALA A 236 -8.15 22.90 -0.01
C ALA A 236 -7.64 22.34 1.33
N MET A 237 -7.18 21.09 1.38
CA MET A 237 -6.67 20.47 2.61
C MET A 237 -5.14 20.56 2.69
N PRO A 238 -4.56 20.75 3.89
CA PRO A 238 -3.11 20.72 4.05
C PRO A 238 -2.55 19.40 3.52
N LEU A 239 -1.48 19.46 2.72
CA LEU A 239 -0.79 18.24 2.30
C LEU A 239 -0.30 17.50 3.56
N THR A 240 -0.82 16.29 3.75
CA THR A 240 -0.35 15.37 4.77
C THR A 240 0.29 14.17 4.07
N ILE A 241 1.19 13.48 4.75
CA ILE A 241 1.75 12.22 4.24
C ILE A 241 0.60 11.21 4.19
N ASP A 242 0.24 10.82 2.98
CA ASP A 242 -0.81 9.84 2.75
C ASP A 242 -0.39 8.46 3.28
N PRO A 243 -1.26 7.71 3.98
CA PRO A 243 -0.85 6.43 4.54
C PRO A 243 -0.49 5.39 3.48
N LEU A 244 -1.02 5.43 2.25
CA LEU A 244 -0.71 4.45 1.20
C LEU A 244 0.31 4.97 0.18
N MET A 245 0.18 6.24 -0.18
CA MET A 245 0.95 6.85 -1.27
C MET A 245 2.11 7.72 -0.76
N GLY A 246 2.17 8.01 0.54
CA GLY A 246 3.16 8.91 1.11
C GLY A 246 3.09 10.30 0.48
N ILE A 247 4.20 10.73 -0.10
CA ILE A 247 4.29 12.00 -0.83
C ILE A 247 4.05 11.84 -2.34
N ALA A 248 3.78 10.64 -2.84
CA ALA A 248 3.62 10.32 -4.27
C ALA A 248 2.16 10.38 -4.76
N TYR A 249 1.24 10.96 -3.98
CA TYR A 249 -0.19 10.82 -4.26
C TYR A 249 -0.60 11.42 -5.63
N GLN A 250 -0.02 12.55 -6.06
CA GLN A 250 -0.35 13.12 -7.37
C GLN A 250 0.14 12.24 -8.53
N LEU A 251 1.20 11.44 -8.30
CA LEU A 251 1.69 10.51 -9.32
C LEU A 251 0.68 9.39 -9.56
N CYS A 252 -0.06 8.94 -8.55
CA CYS A 252 -1.09 7.91 -8.72
C CYS A 252 -2.23 8.37 -9.63
N ASP A 253 -2.63 9.64 -9.56
CA ASP A 253 -3.58 10.22 -10.51
C ASP A 253 -3.04 10.17 -11.96
N LEU A 254 -1.79 10.59 -12.16
CA LEU A 254 -1.12 10.52 -13.46
C LEU A 254 -0.98 9.08 -13.98
N ILE A 255 -0.61 8.13 -13.11
CA ILE A 255 -0.53 6.69 -13.42
C ILE A 255 -1.88 6.17 -13.90
N SER A 256 -2.96 6.57 -13.23
CA SER A 256 -4.31 6.17 -13.63
C SER A 256 -4.66 6.65 -15.05
N LYS A 257 -4.18 7.83 -15.44
CA LYS A 257 -4.41 8.44 -16.75
C LYS A 257 -3.61 7.81 -17.89
N ILE A 258 -2.54 7.07 -17.61
CA ILE A 258 -1.75 6.38 -18.65
C ILE A 258 -2.63 5.42 -19.47
N GLN A 259 -3.68 4.83 -18.88
CA GLN A 259 -4.58 3.92 -19.60
C GLN A 259 -5.27 4.54 -20.82
N TYR A 260 -5.44 5.87 -20.87
CA TYR A 260 -6.04 6.58 -22.01
C TYR A 260 -5.09 6.67 -23.21
N VAL A 261 -3.78 6.50 -22.98
CA VAL A 261 -2.76 6.41 -24.02
C VAL A 261 -2.65 4.98 -24.54
N VAL A 262 -2.71 4.00 -23.64
CA VAL A 262 -2.53 2.58 -23.98
C VAL A 262 -3.73 1.99 -24.72
N ASN A 263 -4.94 2.46 -24.40
CA ASN A 263 -6.18 2.07 -25.06
C ASN A 263 -6.78 3.27 -25.81
N PRO A 264 -6.15 3.71 -26.92
CA PRO A 264 -6.58 4.92 -27.61
C PRO A 264 -7.97 4.74 -28.21
N ASP A 265 -8.78 5.79 -28.17
CA ASP A 265 -9.99 5.85 -28.98
C ASP A 265 -9.58 6.00 -30.46
N PRO A 266 -9.86 5.02 -31.33
CA PRO A 266 -9.48 5.09 -32.74
C PRO A 266 -10.11 6.30 -33.46
N ALA A 267 -11.17 6.91 -32.91
CA ALA A 267 -11.77 8.12 -33.45
C ALA A 267 -10.91 9.39 -33.21
N PHE A 268 -9.99 9.38 -32.24
CA PHE A 268 -9.23 10.57 -31.82
C PHE A 268 -7.71 10.30 -31.62
N PRO A 269 -6.97 9.94 -32.69
CA PRO A 269 -5.55 9.61 -32.58
C PRO A 269 -4.67 10.81 -32.14
N GLN A 270 -4.98 12.03 -32.60
CA GLN A 270 -4.23 13.25 -32.22
C GLN A 270 -4.37 13.58 -30.72
N LEU A 271 -5.51 13.23 -30.13
CA LEU A 271 -5.73 13.40 -28.70
C LEU A 271 -4.83 12.47 -27.89
N THR A 272 -4.52 11.29 -28.41
CA THR A 272 -3.63 10.31 -27.75
C THR A 272 -2.20 10.85 -27.61
N GLU A 273 -1.66 11.49 -28.65
CA GLU A 273 -0.32 12.09 -28.60
C GLU A 273 -0.26 13.31 -27.67
N ALA A 274 -1.26 14.19 -27.72
CA ALA A 274 -1.37 15.31 -26.80
C ALA A 274 -1.49 14.84 -25.34
N THR A 275 -2.29 13.79 -25.08
CA THR A 275 -2.42 13.17 -23.76
C THR A 275 -1.12 12.53 -23.31
N PHE A 276 -0.38 11.83 -24.18
CA PHE A 276 0.95 11.30 -23.88
C PHE A 276 1.88 12.42 -23.40
N ASN A 277 2.02 13.49 -24.19
CA ASN A 277 2.92 14.60 -23.87
C ASN A 277 2.51 15.32 -22.58
N ALA A 278 1.20 15.48 -22.33
CA ALA A 278 0.69 16.09 -21.10
C ALA A 278 1.01 15.24 -19.86
N ILE A 279 0.82 13.92 -19.94
CA ILE A 279 1.14 12.98 -18.85
C ILE A 279 2.66 12.94 -18.63
N GLU A 280 3.44 12.80 -19.70
CA GLU A 280 4.91 12.79 -19.61
C GLU A 280 5.43 14.06 -18.93
N ASN A 281 5.02 15.23 -19.42
CA ASN A 281 5.40 16.50 -18.83
C ASN A 281 4.97 16.55 -17.35
N GLY A 282 3.74 16.14 -17.05
CA GLY A 282 3.23 16.06 -15.67
C GLY A 282 4.12 15.22 -14.76
N ILE A 283 4.59 14.05 -15.20
CA ILE A 283 5.49 13.18 -14.42
C ILE A 283 6.91 13.77 -14.32
N GLN A 284 7.43 14.34 -15.40
CA GLN A 284 8.77 14.90 -15.46
C GLN A 284 8.94 16.17 -14.62
N THR A 285 7.92 17.04 -14.61
CA THR A 285 7.91 18.31 -13.86
C THR A 285 7.25 18.18 -12.49
N TRP A 286 6.77 17.00 -12.11
CA TRP A 286 6.17 16.76 -10.80
C TRP A 286 7.17 17.10 -9.69
N THR A 287 6.66 17.77 -8.66
CA THR A 287 7.37 18.11 -7.44
C THR A 287 6.54 17.71 -6.23
N TYR A 288 7.21 17.53 -5.10
CA TYR A 288 6.57 17.20 -3.82
C TYR A 288 6.97 18.23 -2.77
N GLU A 289 6.10 18.40 -1.79
CA GLU A 289 6.46 19.10 -0.56
C GLU A 289 7.44 18.26 0.24
N SER A 290 8.41 18.94 0.83
CA SER A 290 9.46 18.32 1.62
C SER A 290 8.86 17.53 2.80
N PRO A 291 9.02 16.20 2.91
CA PRO A 291 8.46 15.43 4.03
C PRO A 291 9.05 15.85 5.40
N PHE A 292 10.18 16.56 5.40
CA PHE A 292 10.79 17.11 6.61
C PHE A 292 9.91 18.16 7.31
N SER A 293 8.99 18.82 6.60
CA SER A 293 8.06 19.77 7.22
C SER A 293 6.86 19.09 7.89
N SER A 294 6.64 17.80 7.63
CA SER A 294 5.50 17.03 8.15
C SER A 294 5.76 16.36 9.50
N GLY A 295 6.89 16.64 10.15
CA GLY A 295 7.21 16.11 11.48
C GLY A 295 7.58 14.63 11.53
N VAL A 296 7.92 14.02 10.40
CA VAL A 296 8.46 12.65 10.34
C VAL A 296 9.97 12.64 10.54
N ASP A 297 10.47 11.55 11.12
CA ASP A 297 11.91 11.38 11.35
C ASP A 297 12.70 11.33 10.04
N LEU A 298 13.96 11.78 10.09
CA LEU A 298 14.86 11.86 8.94
C LEU A 298 14.95 10.55 8.12
N PRO A 299 15.08 9.34 8.71
CA PRO A 299 15.10 8.10 7.94
C PRO A 299 13.80 7.85 7.17
N ILE A 300 12.65 8.06 7.82
CA ILE A 300 11.32 7.87 7.21
C ILE A 300 11.15 8.85 6.06
N ALA A 301 11.52 10.12 6.25
CA ALA A 301 11.46 11.13 5.20
C ALA A 301 12.30 10.77 3.97
N LEU A 302 13.52 10.23 4.16
CA LEU A 302 14.38 9.77 3.06
C LEU A 302 13.79 8.55 2.34
N ASP A 303 13.17 7.63 3.08
CA ASP A 303 12.51 6.46 2.51
C ASP A 303 11.28 6.85 1.67
N LEU A 304 10.48 7.82 2.14
CA LEU A 304 9.34 8.37 1.39
C LEU A 304 9.78 9.06 0.09
N ILE A 305 10.92 9.78 0.12
CA ILE A 305 11.51 10.37 -1.09
C ILE A 305 11.93 9.27 -2.08
N ALA A 306 12.62 8.23 -1.59
CA ALA A 306 13.03 7.12 -2.44
C ALA A 306 11.80 6.39 -3.04
N LEU A 307 10.77 6.16 -2.23
CA LEU A 307 9.51 5.57 -2.69
C LEU A 307 8.89 6.43 -3.80
N ALA A 308 8.78 7.74 -3.59
CA ALA A 308 8.14 8.62 -4.55
C ALA A 308 8.90 8.74 -5.88
N GLU A 309 10.24 8.81 -5.84
CA GLU A 309 11.05 8.76 -7.07
C GLU A 309 10.94 7.40 -7.78
N SER A 310 10.81 6.29 -7.03
CA SER A 310 10.56 4.98 -7.64
C SER A 310 9.20 4.92 -8.34
N TYR A 311 8.15 5.55 -7.78
CA TYR A 311 6.84 5.71 -8.42
C TYR A 311 6.95 6.54 -9.70
N ARG A 312 7.66 7.67 -9.64
CA ARG A 312 7.86 8.56 -10.79
C ARG A 312 8.50 7.84 -11.98
N LEU A 313 9.58 7.11 -11.72
CA LEU A 313 10.28 6.34 -12.74
C LEU A 313 9.45 5.17 -13.26
N SER A 314 8.67 4.52 -12.39
CA SER A 314 7.78 3.42 -12.78
C SER A 314 6.62 3.88 -13.66
N ALA A 315 6.08 5.08 -13.39
CA ALA A 315 5.09 5.72 -14.25
C ALA A 315 5.68 6.04 -15.64
N LEU A 316 6.92 6.52 -15.71
CA LEU A 316 7.62 6.72 -17.00
C LEU A 316 7.85 5.39 -17.73
N ILE A 317 8.25 4.31 -17.04
CA ILE A 317 8.37 2.99 -17.64
C ILE A 317 7.02 2.56 -18.25
N GLN A 318 5.94 2.67 -17.49
CA GLN A 318 4.59 2.32 -17.96
C GLN A 318 4.20 3.13 -19.20
N LEU A 319 4.47 4.43 -19.22
CA LEU A 319 4.17 5.30 -20.36
C LEU A 319 5.04 4.99 -21.58
N TYR A 320 6.37 4.90 -21.39
CA TYR A 320 7.35 4.77 -22.47
C TYR A 320 7.34 3.42 -23.16
N ARG A 321 6.97 2.34 -22.47
CA ARG A 321 6.78 1.02 -23.10
C ARG A 321 5.74 1.04 -24.23
N ASN A 322 4.81 1.98 -24.20
CA ASN A 322 3.77 2.15 -25.20
C ASN A 322 4.15 3.14 -26.32
N SER A 323 5.40 3.59 -26.37
CA SER A 323 5.90 4.54 -27.38
C SER A 323 7.21 4.07 -28.00
N HIS A 324 7.20 3.82 -29.32
CA HIS A 324 8.41 3.46 -30.05
C HIS A 324 9.52 4.51 -29.96
N ALA A 325 9.16 5.80 -29.86
CA ALA A 325 10.12 6.89 -29.73
C ALA A 325 10.85 6.89 -28.38
N HIS A 326 10.22 6.38 -27.32
CA HIS A 326 10.74 6.42 -25.95
C HIS A 326 11.18 5.05 -25.42
N ALA A 327 10.97 3.97 -26.18
CA ALA A 327 11.31 2.61 -25.79
C ALA A 327 12.79 2.45 -25.36
N SER A 328 13.70 3.21 -25.99
CA SER A 328 15.13 3.22 -25.63
C SER A 328 15.44 3.81 -24.25
N LEU A 329 14.53 4.59 -23.66
CA LEU A 329 14.67 5.20 -22.33
C LEU A 329 14.26 4.27 -21.19
N VAL A 330 13.47 3.23 -21.50
CA VAL A 330 12.91 2.31 -20.50
C VAL A 330 13.99 1.63 -19.64
N PRO A 331 15.09 1.07 -20.20
CA PRO A 331 16.13 0.44 -19.39
C PRO A 331 16.81 1.41 -18.41
N GLY A 332 17.01 2.67 -18.82
CA GLY A 332 17.58 3.70 -17.96
C GLY A 332 16.66 4.08 -16.80
N CYS A 333 15.34 4.16 -17.07
CA CYS A 333 14.34 4.38 -16.03
C CYS A 333 14.30 3.20 -15.05
N ALA A 334 14.32 1.95 -15.54
CA ALA A 334 14.31 0.75 -14.72
C ALA A 334 15.55 0.65 -13.81
N ALA A 335 16.74 0.93 -14.35
CA ALA A 335 17.98 0.94 -13.56
C ALA A 335 17.93 1.96 -12.41
N ARG A 336 17.48 3.20 -12.69
CA ARG A 336 17.34 4.24 -11.67
C ARG A 336 16.22 3.92 -10.67
N ALA A 337 15.11 3.34 -11.11
CA ALA A 337 14.04 2.93 -10.21
C ALA A 337 14.56 1.88 -9.22
N MET A 338 15.34 0.91 -9.71
CA MET A 338 15.99 -0.09 -8.87
C MET A 338 16.94 0.52 -7.83
N GLU A 339 17.68 1.59 -8.14
CA GLU A 339 18.52 2.28 -7.15
C GLU A 339 17.70 2.80 -5.97
N PHE A 340 16.55 3.43 -6.23
CA PHE A 340 15.66 3.92 -5.19
C PHE A 340 14.98 2.77 -4.42
N ILE A 341 14.50 1.74 -5.11
CA ILE A 341 13.87 0.56 -4.49
C ILE A 341 14.85 -0.15 -3.55
N MET A 342 16.11 -0.31 -3.95
CA MET A 342 17.15 -0.96 -3.12
C MET A 342 17.66 -0.07 -1.99
N ARG A 343 17.50 1.24 -2.08
CA ARG A 343 17.91 2.19 -1.03
C ARG A 343 16.98 2.12 0.19
N ILE A 344 15.70 1.81 -0.01
CA ILE A 344 14.74 1.67 1.09
C ILE A 344 15.16 0.46 1.94
N PRO A 345 15.43 0.63 3.24
CA PRO A 345 15.95 -0.44 4.07
C PRO A 345 14.91 -1.54 4.31
N PRO A 346 15.35 -2.80 4.48
CA PRO A 346 14.49 -3.89 4.95
C PRO A 346 13.74 -3.52 6.24
N GLY A 347 12.41 -3.62 6.22
CA GLY A 347 11.55 -3.30 7.36
C GLY A 347 11.10 -1.84 7.44
N SER A 348 11.49 -0.99 6.49
CA SER A 348 10.91 0.34 6.34
C SER A 348 9.41 0.25 6.08
N PRO A 349 8.56 1.08 6.72
CA PRO A 349 7.13 1.14 6.42
C PRO A 349 6.85 1.43 4.93
N ALA A 350 7.73 2.15 4.24
CA ALA A 350 7.62 2.43 2.80
C ALA A 350 7.54 1.17 1.93
N GLU A 351 7.95 0.00 2.43
CA GLU A 351 7.81 -1.28 1.74
C GLU A 351 6.36 -1.67 1.44
N SER A 352 5.39 -1.18 2.21
CA SER A 352 3.98 -1.50 2.00
C SER A 352 3.45 -1.07 0.63
N SER A 353 4.11 -0.10 0.00
CA SER A 353 3.72 0.52 -1.27
C SER A 353 4.74 0.25 -2.40
N LEU A 354 5.73 -0.62 -2.17
CA LEU A 354 6.80 -0.88 -3.15
C LEU A 354 6.43 -1.85 -4.28
N LEU A 355 5.27 -2.51 -4.20
CA LEU A 355 4.94 -3.60 -5.10
C LEU A 355 4.76 -3.14 -6.56
N TYR A 356 4.09 -2.00 -6.78
CA TYR A 356 3.98 -1.39 -8.11
C TYR A 356 5.34 -1.00 -8.70
N PRO A 357 6.20 -0.21 -8.01
CA PRO A 357 7.51 0.12 -8.56
C PRO A 357 8.38 -1.11 -8.84
N ILE A 358 8.35 -2.10 -7.95
CA ILE A 358 9.08 -3.36 -8.15
C ILE A 358 8.58 -4.09 -9.39
N PHE A 359 7.27 -4.19 -9.59
CA PHE A 359 6.71 -4.89 -10.74
C PHE A 359 7.12 -4.21 -12.05
N MET A 360 6.98 -2.89 -12.14
CA MET A 360 7.28 -2.12 -13.35
C MET A 360 8.77 -2.12 -13.70
N ALA A 361 9.65 -1.84 -12.72
CA ALA A 361 11.09 -1.84 -12.95
C ALA A 361 11.65 -3.26 -13.11
N GLY A 362 11.14 -4.21 -12.33
CA GLY A 362 11.56 -5.60 -12.32
C GLY A 362 11.31 -6.31 -13.66
N ALA A 363 10.18 -6.02 -14.30
CA ALA A 363 9.86 -6.60 -15.60
C ALA A 363 10.81 -6.15 -16.73
N GLU A 364 11.61 -5.10 -16.51
CA GLU A 364 12.58 -4.56 -17.48
C GLU A 364 14.03 -4.96 -17.21
N LEU A 365 14.28 -5.81 -16.20
CA LEU A 365 15.64 -6.24 -15.87
C LEU A 365 16.17 -7.28 -16.85
N ASP A 366 17.39 -7.03 -17.35
CA ASP A 366 18.14 -7.96 -18.20
C ASP A 366 19.38 -8.57 -17.54
N SER A 367 19.80 -8.03 -16.38
CA SER A 367 21.00 -8.47 -15.66
C SER A 367 20.65 -9.53 -14.63
N GLU A 368 21.28 -10.69 -14.70
CA GLU A 368 21.10 -11.79 -13.73
C GLU A 368 21.37 -11.34 -12.29
N ILE A 369 22.37 -10.49 -12.08
CA ILE A 369 22.71 -9.94 -10.76
C ILE A 369 21.58 -9.03 -10.25
N ALA A 370 20.98 -8.22 -11.12
CA ALA A 370 19.87 -7.36 -10.75
C ALA A 370 18.60 -8.19 -10.45
N ILE A 371 18.34 -9.23 -11.24
CA ILE A 371 17.24 -10.18 -11.06
C ILE A 371 17.37 -10.92 -9.72
N ASP A 372 18.55 -11.42 -9.36
CA ASP A 372 18.80 -12.08 -8.08
C ASP A 372 18.59 -11.14 -6.89
N ARG A 373 19.14 -9.92 -6.98
CA ARG A 373 18.93 -8.88 -5.96
C ARG A 373 17.46 -8.55 -5.76
N LEU A 374 16.70 -8.36 -6.84
CA LEU A 374 15.27 -8.06 -6.74
C LEU A 374 14.47 -9.27 -6.22
N THR A 375 14.85 -10.49 -6.63
CA THR A 375 14.22 -11.73 -6.14
C THR A 375 14.40 -11.86 -4.64
N LYS A 376 15.62 -11.62 -4.12
CA LYS A 376 15.89 -11.60 -2.69
C LYS A 376 15.08 -10.50 -1.99
N ARG A 377 15.05 -9.29 -2.54
CA ARG A 377 14.27 -8.17 -1.98
C ARG A 377 12.78 -8.52 -1.87
N LEU A 378 12.17 -9.06 -2.92
CA LEU A 378 10.78 -9.48 -2.93
C LEU A 378 10.50 -10.59 -1.90
N LYS A 379 11.45 -11.52 -1.73
CA LYS A 379 11.35 -12.57 -0.71
C LYS A 379 11.36 -11.97 0.70
N ASP A 380 12.29 -11.05 0.99
CA ASP A 380 12.38 -10.39 2.29
C ASP A 380 11.09 -9.62 2.63
N ILE A 381 10.47 -8.95 1.65
CA ILE A 381 9.18 -8.27 1.84
C ILE A 381 8.04 -9.29 2.04
N SER A 382 7.99 -10.37 1.25
CA SER A 382 6.96 -11.42 1.40
C SER A 382 7.02 -12.09 2.76
N ASP A 383 8.23 -12.46 3.23
CA ASP A 383 8.44 -13.14 4.50
C ASP A 383 7.97 -12.27 5.69
N ARG A 384 8.15 -10.94 5.62
CA ARG A 384 7.70 -9.97 6.63
C ARG A 384 6.20 -9.68 6.57
N ASN A 385 5.71 -9.25 5.40
CA ASN A 385 4.36 -8.71 5.28
C ASN A 385 3.32 -9.81 5.15
N ARG A 386 3.70 -10.95 4.55
CA ARG A 386 2.83 -12.11 4.29
C ARG A 386 1.58 -11.70 3.49
N TYR A 387 1.75 -10.96 2.40
CA TYR A 387 0.68 -10.67 1.42
C TYR A 387 0.87 -11.55 0.18
N GLU A 388 -0.18 -12.20 -0.29
CA GLU A 388 -0.09 -13.15 -1.42
C GLU A 388 -0.03 -12.49 -2.80
N ASN A 389 -0.39 -11.21 -2.91
CA ASN A 389 -0.15 -10.46 -4.14
C ASN A 389 1.36 -10.34 -4.44
N ILE A 390 2.23 -10.29 -3.43
CA ILE A 390 3.69 -10.31 -3.59
C ILE A 390 4.13 -11.63 -4.24
N ASP A 391 3.59 -12.77 -3.79
CA ASP A 391 3.89 -14.08 -4.37
C ASP A 391 3.40 -14.17 -5.82
N SER A 392 2.30 -13.49 -6.15
CA SER A 392 1.77 -13.41 -7.51
C SER A 392 2.71 -12.60 -8.42
N VAL A 393 3.19 -11.44 -7.95
CA VAL A 393 4.24 -10.65 -8.63
C VAL A 393 5.51 -11.47 -8.85
N GLN A 394 6.00 -12.16 -7.82
CA GLN A 394 7.20 -13.00 -7.93
C GLN A 394 7.05 -14.08 -9.01
N LYS A 395 5.88 -14.73 -9.09
CA LYS A 395 5.61 -15.76 -10.10
C LYS A 395 5.63 -15.18 -11.52
N VAL A 396 4.97 -14.04 -11.73
CA VAL A 396 4.94 -13.37 -13.04
C VAL A 396 6.33 -12.90 -13.46
N LEU A 397 7.08 -12.27 -12.56
CA LEU A 397 8.44 -11.81 -12.89
C LEU A 397 9.39 -12.98 -13.20
N LYS A 398 9.28 -14.10 -12.47
CA LYS A 398 10.04 -15.32 -12.81
C LYS A 398 9.73 -15.84 -14.20
N GLU A 399 8.46 -15.78 -14.63
CA GLU A 399 8.08 -16.14 -16.00
C GLU A 399 8.65 -15.17 -17.03
N VAL A 400 8.61 -13.87 -16.74
CA VAL A 400 9.17 -12.81 -17.59
C VAL A 400 10.67 -13.03 -17.82
N TRP A 401 11.40 -13.36 -16.75
CA TRP A 401 12.85 -13.56 -16.79
C TRP A 401 13.27 -14.94 -17.29
N ARG A 402 12.39 -15.97 -17.27
CA ARG A 402 12.79 -17.35 -17.57
C ARG A 402 13.55 -17.48 -18.89
N PRO A 403 13.05 -16.99 -20.05
CA PRO A 403 13.80 -17.16 -21.29
C PRO A 403 15.09 -16.34 -21.31
N LYS A 404 15.13 -15.21 -20.57
CA LYS A 404 16.33 -14.39 -20.44
C LYS A 404 17.45 -15.14 -19.70
N LEU A 405 17.12 -15.83 -18.62
CA LEU A 405 18.06 -16.68 -17.86
C LEU A 405 18.52 -17.91 -18.66
N GLU A 406 17.77 -18.31 -19.69
CA GLU A 406 18.12 -19.38 -20.63
C GLU A 406 18.90 -18.87 -21.87
N GLY A 407 19.28 -17.58 -21.90
CA GLY A 407 20.05 -16.97 -22.99
C GLY A 407 19.22 -16.31 -24.10
N GLY A 408 17.90 -16.28 -23.95
CA GLY A 408 16.96 -15.61 -24.85
C GLY A 408 16.61 -14.17 -24.43
N THR A 409 15.45 -13.71 -24.90
CA THR A 409 14.89 -12.39 -24.57
C THR A 409 13.79 -12.52 -23.52
N ARG A 410 13.70 -11.55 -22.61
CA ARG A 410 12.61 -11.48 -21.63
C ARG A 410 11.22 -11.50 -22.30
N ARG A 411 10.22 -12.04 -21.61
CA ARG A 411 8.82 -11.99 -22.06
C ARG A 411 8.17 -10.66 -21.68
N CYS A 412 7.17 -10.26 -22.45
CA CYS A 412 6.25 -9.19 -22.07
C CYS A 412 5.38 -9.68 -20.90
N TRP A 413 5.29 -8.92 -19.80
CA TRP A 413 4.51 -9.34 -18.62
C TRP A 413 3.01 -9.36 -18.91
N GLU A 414 2.55 -8.51 -19.84
CA GLU A 414 1.17 -8.42 -20.29
C GLU A 414 0.73 -9.73 -20.96
N ASP A 415 1.62 -10.33 -21.76
CA ASP A 415 1.37 -11.62 -22.40
C ASP A 415 1.29 -12.74 -21.36
N VAL A 416 2.19 -12.74 -20.37
CA VAL A 416 2.15 -13.71 -19.26
C VAL A 416 0.82 -13.63 -18.51
N LEU A 417 0.38 -12.43 -18.15
CA LEU A 417 -0.89 -12.26 -17.43
C LEU A 417 -2.11 -12.66 -18.26
N ARG A 418 -2.13 -12.34 -19.56
CA ARG A 418 -3.20 -12.75 -20.48
C ARG A 418 -3.26 -14.26 -20.66
N GLU A 419 -2.11 -14.92 -20.79
CA GLU A 419 -2.04 -16.39 -20.90
C GLU A 419 -2.52 -17.09 -19.63
N TRP A 420 -2.26 -16.50 -18.47
CA TRP A 420 -2.67 -17.07 -17.18
C TRP A 420 -4.10 -16.68 -16.78
N ASP A 421 -4.72 -15.72 -17.46
CA ASP A 421 -5.98 -15.06 -17.08
C ASP A 421 -5.92 -14.52 -15.64
N TRP A 422 -4.82 -13.83 -15.31
CA TRP A 422 -4.58 -13.28 -13.97
C TRP A 422 -4.78 -11.77 -13.91
N SER A 423 -5.49 -11.32 -12.88
CA SER A 423 -5.58 -9.92 -12.47
C SER A 423 -5.48 -9.83 -10.96
N PHE A 424 -4.49 -9.11 -10.44
CA PHE A 424 -4.28 -8.95 -9.00
C PHE A 424 -3.87 -7.50 -8.68
N THR A 425 -4.11 -7.06 -7.46
CA THR A 425 -3.73 -5.71 -7.03
C THR A 425 -2.21 -5.59 -6.82
N LEU A 426 -1.62 -4.56 -7.41
CA LEU A 426 -0.25 -4.10 -7.13
C LEU A 426 -0.18 -3.12 -5.96
N GLY A 427 -1.34 -2.82 -5.36
CA GLY A 427 -1.48 -2.00 -4.16
C GLY A 427 -1.60 -2.83 -2.90
#